data_AF-A0A4S4FGD5-F1
#
_entry.id   AF-A0A4S4FGD5-F1
#
_cell.length_a   1.000
_cell.length_b   1.000
_cell.length_c   1.000
_cell.angle_alpha   90.00
_cell.angle_beta   90.00
_cell.angle_gamma   90.00
#
_symmetry.space_group_name_H-M   'P 1'
#
loop_
_entity.id
_entity.type
_entity.pdbx_description
1 polymer ?
#
loop_
_entity_poly.entity_id
_entity_poly.type
_entity_poly.pdbx_seq_one_letter_code
_entity_poly.pdbx_strand_id
1 'polypeptide(L)'
;MAMLIRYFAAASAATGIEEETLELERELTLGQLESLLGERHPGDAGSANRSTAGSGGPSGRIGGRRALSDVLTRCSFLRNGAATTDRSTVLAPTDSIDVLPPFAGG
;
A
#
# COMPACT_ATOMS: atom_id res chain seq x y z
N MET A 1 2.82 18.21 11.91
CA MET A 1 4.10 17.47 11.77
C MET A 1 3.95 16.52 10.60
N ALA A 2 5.05 15.96 10.07
CA ALA A 2 4.98 15.13 8.88
C ALA A 2 5.65 13.77 9.11
N MET A 3 4.92 12.71 8.77
CA MET A 3 5.29 11.32 8.99
C MET A 3 5.87 10.73 7.71
N LEU A 4 6.95 9.98 7.82
CA LEU A 4 7.65 9.40 6.67
C LEU A 4 7.14 8.00 6.36
N ILE A 5 6.74 7.73 5.13
CA ILE A 5 6.22 6.44 4.68
C ILE A 5 7.05 5.95 3.51
N ARG A 6 7.59 4.74 3.62
CA ARG A 6 8.50 4.15 2.63
C ARG A 6 7.89 2.88 2.07
N TYR A 7 7.68 2.84 0.77
CA TYR A 7 7.08 1.72 0.07
C TYR A 7 8.16 0.87 -0.59
N PHE A 8 8.07 -0.44 -0.42
CA PHE A 8 9.00 -1.38 -1.02
C PHE A 8 8.29 -2.33 -1.99
N ALA A 9 9.02 -2.82 -3.01
CA ALA A 9 8.59 -3.86 -3.94
C ALA A 9 7.18 -3.63 -4.54
N ALA A 10 6.22 -4.52 -4.25
CA ALA A 10 4.86 -4.42 -4.79
C ALA A 10 4.09 -3.20 -4.28
N ALA A 11 4.44 -2.66 -3.09
CA ALA A 11 3.82 -1.44 -2.58
C ALA A 11 4.28 -0.22 -3.39
N SER A 12 5.58 -0.08 -3.66
CA SER A 12 6.07 1.02 -4.50
C SER A 12 5.61 0.90 -5.95
N ALA A 13 5.45 -0.33 -6.46
CA ALA A 13 4.86 -0.56 -7.77
C ALA A 13 3.36 -0.17 -7.84
N ALA A 14 2.63 -0.27 -6.73
CA ALA A 14 1.21 0.09 -6.65
C ALA A 14 1.01 1.61 -6.50
N THR A 15 1.88 2.29 -5.75
CA THR A 15 1.84 3.74 -5.54
C THR A 15 2.57 4.53 -6.63
N GLY A 16 3.55 3.90 -7.30
CA GLY A 16 4.48 4.56 -8.22
C GLY A 16 5.55 5.40 -7.52
N ILE A 17 5.61 5.39 -6.19
CA ILE A 17 6.56 6.16 -5.38
C ILE A 17 7.19 5.27 -4.32
N GLU A 18 8.46 5.52 -4.01
CA GLU A 18 9.20 4.77 -3.00
C GLU A 18 9.09 5.40 -1.61
N GLU A 19 8.86 6.71 -1.54
CA GLU A 19 8.78 7.46 -0.30
C GLU A 19 7.71 8.56 -0.41
N GLU A 20 6.92 8.71 0.65
CA GLU A 20 5.87 9.70 0.77
C GLU A 20 5.88 10.31 2.17
N THR A 21 5.58 11.61 2.24
CA THR A 21 5.44 12.33 3.50
C THR A 21 3.97 12.62 3.74
N LEU A 22 3.43 12.10 4.84
CA LEU A 22 2.04 12.31 5.23
C LEU A 22 1.96 13.39 6.29
N GLU A 23 1.31 14.50 5.97
CA GLU A 23 1.06 15.57 6.93
C GLU A 23 -0.04 15.17 7.90
N LEU A 24 0.31 15.16 9.19
CA LEU A 24 -0.57 14.72 10.26
C LEU A 24 -0.68 15.80 11.33
N GLU A 25 -1.92 16.15 11.64
CA GLU A 25 -2.25 17.10 12.71
C GLU A 25 -2.25 16.44 14.08
N ARG A 26 -2.48 15.12 14.13
CA ARG A 26 -2.59 14.33 15.35
C ARG A 26 -2.08 12.91 15.14
N GLU A 27 -1.92 12.21 16.26
CA GLU A 27 -1.65 10.79 16.30
C GLU A 27 -2.83 10.00 15.68
N LEU A 28 -2.52 8.90 15.02
CA LEU A 28 -3.53 8.03 14.40
C LEU A 28 -3.11 6.57 14.51
N THR A 29 -4.04 5.65 14.35
CA THR A 29 -3.74 4.22 14.42
C THR A 29 -3.27 3.68 13.09
N LEU A 30 -2.47 2.60 13.10
CA LEU A 30 -2.04 1.93 11.87
C LEU A 30 -3.22 1.57 10.93
N GLY A 31 -4.36 1.14 11.47
CA GLY A 31 -5.55 0.90 10.66
C GLY A 31 -6.12 2.15 9.98
N GLN A 32 -6.05 3.32 10.65
CA GLN A 32 -6.41 4.60 10.03
C GLN A 32 -5.40 4.99 8.95
N LEU A 33 -4.10 4.74 9.16
CA LEU A 33 -3.07 4.96 8.14
C LEU A 33 -3.36 4.14 6.89
N GLU A 34 -3.67 2.84 7.04
CA GLU A 34 -4.01 1.96 5.92
C GLU A 34 -5.19 2.50 5.10
N SER A 35 -6.27 2.95 5.77
CA SER A 35 -7.42 3.56 5.10
C SER A 35 -7.02 4.81 4.32
N LEU A 36 -6.28 5.74 4.95
CA LEU A 36 -5.84 6.98 4.31
C LEU A 36 -4.95 6.72 3.09
N LEU A 37 -4.03 5.76 3.19
CA LEU A 37 -3.16 5.38 2.08
C LEU A 37 -3.95 4.74 0.94
N GLY A 38 -4.90 3.86 1.25
CA GLY A 38 -5.78 3.25 0.26
C GLY A 38 -6.67 4.26 -0.47
N GLU A 39 -7.16 5.29 0.22
CA GLU A 39 -7.93 6.39 -0.37
C GLU A 39 -7.07 7.33 -1.22
N ARG A 40 -5.82 7.57 -0.81
CA ARG A 40 -4.85 8.42 -1.54
C ARG A 40 -4.32 7.76 -2.80
N HIS A 41 -4.12 6.44 -2.73
CA HIS A 41 -3.63 5.61 -3.84
C HIS A 41 -4.71 4.59 -4.21
N PRO A 42 -5.85 5.04 -4.76
CA PRO A 42 -6.75 4.13 -5.43
C PRO A 42 -5.94 3.63 -6.61
N GLY A 43 -5.43 2.40 -6.53
CA GLY A 43 -4.55 1.87 -7.58
C GLY A 43 -5.25 1.93 -8.94
N ASP A 44 -4.54 1.56 -10.00
CA ASP A 44 -5.15 1.40 -11.32
C ASP A 44 -6.12 0.18 -11.32
N ALA A 45 -7.21 0.30 -10.58
CA ALA A 45 -8.48 -0.40 -10.77
C ALA A 45 -9.17 0.15 -12.04
N GLY A 46 -8.39 0.59 -13.01
CA GLY A 46 -8.77 1.30 -14.22
C GLY A 46 -8.88 0.41 -15.45
N SER A 47 -9.11 -0.92 -15.31
CA SER A 47 -9.71 -1.73 -16.40
C SER A 47 -10.18 -3.13 -15.95
N ALA A 48 -10.86 -3.27 -14.82
CA ALA A 48 -11.62 -4.50 -14.52
C ALA A 48 -13.13 -4.37 -14.80
N ASN A 49 -13.58 -3.21 -15.31
CA ASN A 49 -14.95 -3.03 -15.80
C ASN A 49 -14.97 -2.38 -17.20
N ARG A 50 -14.38 -3.07 -18.18
CA ARG A 50 -14.83 -2.99 -19.57
C ARG A 50 -14.83 -4.39 -20.16
N SER A 51 -16.02 -5.00 -20.14
CA SER A 51 -16.49 -6.05 -21.05
C SER A 51 -15.43 -7.04 -21.56
N THR A 52 -15.38 -8.23 -20.95
CA THR A 52 -14.98 -9.42 -21.71
C THR A 52 -16.16 -9.86 -22.58
N ALA A 53 -16.43 -9.06 -23.60
CA ALA A 53 -16.97 -9.57 -24.85
C ALA A 53 -15.79 -9.73 -25.81
N GLY A 54 -15.47 -10.96 -26.20
CA GLY A 54 -14.57 -11.23 -27.33
C GLY A 54 -13.29 -11.99 -26.98
N SER A 55 -13.35 -13.30 -27.22
CA SER A 55 -12.34 -14.18 -27.82
C SER A 55 -10.87 -13.71 -27.87
N GLY A 56 -9.98 -14.44 -27.18
CA GLY A 56 -8.54 -14.41 -27.51
C GLY A 56 -7.59 -15.02 -26.47
N GLY A 57 -7.24 -16.31 -26.64
CA GLY A 57 -5.94 -16.94 -26.35
C GLY A 57 -5.38 -17.00 -24.90
N PRO A 58 -4.84 -18.14 -24.44
CA PRO A 58 -4.15 -18.23 -23.15
C PRO A 58 -2.70 -17.73 -23.29
N SER A 59 -2.49 -16.41 -23.29
CA SER A 59 -1.15 -15.85 -23.16
C SER A 59 -1.15 -14.55 -22.34
N GLY A 60 -0.91 -14.72 -21.03
CA GLY A 60 -0.26 -13.78 -20.14
C GLY A 60 -0.69 -12.31 -20.17
N ARG A 61 -1.81 -11.99 -19.53
CA ARG A 61 -1.98 -10.67 -18.89
C ARG A 61 -2.03 -10.85 -17.39
N ILE A 62 -0.84 -10.98 -16.78
CA ILE A 62 -0.66 -10.86 -15.33
C ILE A 62 -0.05 -9.49 -15.07
N GLY A 63 -0.70 -8.68 -14.25
CA GLY A 63 -0.24 -7.31 -13.99
C GLY A 63 -1.35 -6.26 -14.03
N GLY A 64 -2.57 -6.61 -13.58
CA GLY A 64 -3.46 -5.58 -13.07
C GLY A 64 -2.81 -5.00 -11.82
N ARG A 65 -2.53 -3.70 -11.81
CA ARG A 65 -2.00 -3.02 -10.63
C ARG A 65 -3.07 -3.14 -9.55
N ARG A 66 -2.84 -3.97 -8.53
CA ARG A 66 -3.78 -4.12 -7.40
C ARG A 66 -3.91 -2.76 -6.72
N ALA A 67 -5.09 -2.47 -6.19
CA ALA A 67 -5.29 -1.31 -5.33
C ALA A 67 -4.32 -1.40 -4.13
N LEU A 68 -3.79 -0.25 -3.68
CA LEU A 68 -2.86 -0.23 -2.56
C LEU A 68 -3.49 -0.87 -1.31
N SER A 69 -4.79 -0.65 -1.08
CA SER A 69 -5.56 -1.26 0.03
C SER A 69 -5.48 -2.80 0.07
N ASP A 70 -5.57 -3.46 -1.09
CA ASP A 70 -5.39 -4.92 -1.21
C ASP A 70 -3.98 -5.35 -0.84
N VAL A 71 -2.97 -4.56 -1.25
CA VAL A 71 -1.56 -4.84 -0.98
C VAL A 71 -1.28 -4.69 0.51
N LEU A 72 -1.71 -3.58 1.11
CA LEU A 72 -1.54 -3.25 2.54
C LEU A 72 -2.07 -4.35 3.45
N THR A 73 -3.19 -4.99 3.09
CA THR A 73 -3.79 -6.08 3.86
C THR A 73 -2.83 -7.27 4.07
N ARG A 74 -1.90 -7.49 3.12
CA ARG A 74 -0.91 -8.57 3.18
C ARG A 74 0.48 -8.09 3.60
N CYS A 75 0.71 -6.78 3.65
CA CYS A 75 2.00 -6.19 4.00
C CYS A 75 2.28 -6.30 5.50
N SER A 76 3.57 -6.36 5.82
CA SER A 76 4.09 -6.09 7.16
C SER A 76 4.53 -4.63 7.24
N PHE A 77 4.30 -4.00 8.40
CA PHE A 77 4.70 -2.61 8.63
C PHE A 77 5.85 -2.55 9.64
N LEU A 78 6.85 -1.72 9.39
CA LEU A 78 7.88 -1.41 10.39
C LEU A 78 7.68 0.01 10.89
N ARG A 79 7.41 0.17 12.19
CA ARG A 79 7.38 1.48 12.87
C ARG A 79 8.76 1.79 13.42
N ASN A 80 9.42 2.81 12.89
CA ASN A 80 10.81 3.16 13.25
C ASN A 80 11.76 1.94 13.22
N GLY A 81 11.55 1.03 12.26
CA GLY A 81 12.28 -0.23 12.14
C GLY A 81 11.76 -1.40 12.97
N ALA A 82 10.79 -1.20 13.88
CA ALA A 82 10.18 -2.27 14.65
C ALA A 82 8.94 -2.83 13.94
N ALA A 83 8.93 -4.14 13.64
CA ALA A 83 7.81 -4.78 12.97
C ALA A 83 6.54 -4.72 13.83
N THR A 84 5.46 -4.22 13.25
CA THR A 84 4.13 -4.21 13.84
C THR A 84 3.10 -4.68 12.83
N THR A 85 2.17 -5.50 13.31
CA THR A 85 0.97 -5.93 12.57
C THR A 85 -0.30 -5.50 13.31
N ASP A 86 -0.16 -4.83 14.45
CA ASP A 86 -1.27 -4.42 15.28
C ASP A 86 -1.87 -3.10 14.76
N ARG A 87 -3.10 -3.19 14.24
CA ARG A 87 -3.80 -2.07 13.61
C ARG A 87 -4.29 -1.02 14.60
N SER A 88 -4.32 -1.36 15.89
CA SER A 88 -4.65 -0.45 16.98
C SER A 88 -3.45 0.35 17.48
N THR A 89 -2.24 0.06 16.99
CA THR A 89 -1.02 0.77 17.37
C THR A 89 -1.11 2.23 16.98
N VAL A 90 -0.95 3.11 17.96
CA VAL A 90 -0.92 4.56 17.78
C VAL A 90 0.43 4.98 17.19
N LEU A 91 0.37 5.70 16.09
CA LEU A 91 1.48 6.25 15.33
C LEU A 91 1.53 7.77 15.56
N ALA A 92 2.71 8.26 15.90
CA ALA A 92 2.98 9.67 16.06
C ALA A 92 3.28 10.31 14.70
N PRO A 93 2.97 11.61 14.51
CA PRO A 93 3.22 12.30 13.25
C PRO A 93 4.72 12.55 12.97
N THR A 94 5.61 12.10 13.86
CA THR A 94 7.07 12.09 13.69
C THR A 94 7.64 10.69 13.42
N ASP A 95 6.80 9.65 13.43
CA ASP A 95 7.24 8.28 13.19
C ASP A 95 7.62 8.05 11.71
N SER A 96 8.42 7.02 11.47
CA SER A 96 8.61 6.46 10.13
C SER A 96 7.94 5.09 10.00
N ILE A 97 7.34 4.84 8.83
CA ILE A 97 6.70 3.56 8.50
C ILE A 97 7.29 2.99 7.22
N ASP A 98 7.86 1.78 7.30
CA ASP A 98 8.24 1.01 6.13
C ASP A 98 7.12 -0.01 5.81
N VAL A 99 6.59 0.04 4.58
CA VAL A 99 5.59 -0.88 4.06
C VAL A 99 6.30 -1.98 3.28
N LEU A 100 6.31 -3.18 3.84
CA LEU A 100 6.98 -4.35 3.28
C LEU A 100 5.93 -5.37 2.83
N PRO A 101 5.63 -5.44 1.52
CA PRO A 101 4.85 -6.55 0.98
C PRO A 101 5.51 -7.88 1.32
N PRO A 102 4.73 -8.95 1.44
CA PRO A 102 5.30 -10.28 1.51
C PRO A 102 6.10 -10.45 0.22
N PHE A 103 7.42 -10.64 0.35
CA PHE A 103 8.26 -10.92 -0.79
C PHE A 103 7.65 -12.12 -1.52
N ALA A 104 7.29 -11.93 -2.79
CA ALA A 104 7.20 -13.04 -3.74
C ALA A 104 8.64 -13.51 -3.99
N GLY A 105 9.23 -14.15 -2.98
CA GLY A 105 10.52 -14.80 -3.10
C GLY A 105 10.33 -16.11 -3.87
N GLY A 106 10.85 -16.13 -5.09
CA GLY A 106 10.90 -17.28 -6.00
C GLY A 106 11.35 -16.84 -7.38
#